data_AF-A0A9D8G8T4-F1
#
_entry.id   AF-A0A9D8G8T4-F1
#
_cell.length_a   1.000
_cell.length_b   1.000
_cell.length_c   1.000
_cell.angle_alpha   90.00
_cell.angle_beta   90.00
_cell.angle_gamma   90.00
#
_symmetry.space_group_name_H-M   'P 1'
#
loop_
_entity.id
_entity.type
_entity.pdbx_description
1 polymer ?
#
loop_
_entity_poly.entity_id
_entity_poly.type
_entity_poly.pdbx_seq_one_letter_code
_entity_poly.pdbx_strand_id
1 'polypeptide(L)' 'MGEYEIIGTNAENIGGCGFCWYKAGSLGHRRKTDWLKERYVEGLRFKVLRSREFRDIGMIEYARGRPRRQERCVAA' A
#
# COMPACT_ATOMS: atom_id res chain seq x y z
N MET A 1 -13.18 -16.81 -14.64
CA MET A 1 -12.85 -16.00 -13.45
C MET A 1 -11.33 -15.87 -13.37
N GLY A 2 -10.79 -14.69 -13.66
CA GLY A 2 -9.34 -14.45 -13.68
C GLY A 2 -8.95 -13.06 -14.19
N GLU A 3 -9.88 -12.10 -14.17
CA GLU A 3 -9.66 -10.76 -14.72
C GLU A 3 -8.91 -9.85 -13.75
N TYR A 4 -8.98 -10.12 -12.45
CA TYR A 4 -8.40 -9.30 -11.39
C TYR A 4 -7.61 -10.14 -10.40
N GLU A 5 -6.44 -9.63 -10.02
CA GLU A 5 -5.51 -10.23 -9.06
C GLU A 5 -5.12 -9.20 -7.99
N ILE A 6 -5.08 -9.62 -6.73
CA ILE A 6 -4.57 -8.77 -5.64
C ILE A 6 -3.09 -9.09 -5.45
N ILE A 7 -2.23 -8.15 -5.85
CA ILE A 7 -0.79 -8.25 -5.67
C ILE A 7 -0.42 -7.71 -4.29
N GLY A 8 0.18 -8.58 -3.48
CA GLY A 8 0.83 -8.17 -2.23
C GLY A 8 2.16 -7.49 -2.54
N THR A 9 2.32 -6.24 -2.09
CA THR A 9 3.56 -5.50 -2.33
C THR A 9 4.46 -5.48 -1.09
N ASN A 10 5.76 -5.34 -1.36
CA ASN A 10 6.83 -5.23 -0.38
C ASN A 10 7.85 -4.17 -0.83
N ALA A 11 8.90 -3.94 -0.05
CA ALA A 11 9.92 -2.95 -0.36
C ALA A 11 10.66 -3.23 -1.69
N GLU A 12 10.69 -4.48 -2.16
CA GLU A 12 11.41 -4.89 -3.36
C GLU A 12 10.58 -4.66 -4.63
N ASN A 13 9.28 -4.96 -4.57
CA ASN A 13 8.40 -4.96 -5.75
C ASN A 13 7.53 -3.70 -5.89
N ILE A 14 7.41 -2.87 -4.84
CA ILE A 14 6.51 -1.71 -4.85
C ILE A 14 6.85 -0.74 -5.97
N GLY A 15 8.14 -0.55 -6.30
CA GLY A 15 8.56 0.38 -7.37
C GLY A 15 8.13 -0.02 -8.78
N GLY A 16 7.66 -1.25 -9.00
CA GLY A 16 7.11 -1.72 -10.27
C GLY A 16 5.59 -1.60 -10.38
N CYS A 17 4.91 -1.12 -9.33
CA CYS A 17 3.48 -0.94 -9.31
C CYS A 17 3.09 0.48 -9.76
N GLY A 18 1.99 0.59 -10.51
CA GLY A 18 1.35 1.86 -10.82
C GLY A 18 0.60 2.38 -9.61
N PHE A 19 1.29 3.17 -8.78
CA PHE A 19 0.64 3.90 -7.70
C PHE A 19 0.79 5.41 -7.92
N CYS A 20 -0.33 6.11 -7.78
CA CYS A 20 -0.52 7.49 -8.21
C CYS A 20 -0.44 7.65 -9.74
N TRP A 21 -1.21 8.59 -10.30
CA TRP A 21 -1.34 8.83 -11.75
C TRP A 21 -0.02 9.28 -12.45
N TYR A 22 1.10 9.25 -11.74
CA TYR A 22 2.39 9.65 -12.27
C TYR A 22 3.00 8.56 -13.14
N LYS A 23 3.69 8.98 -14.21
CA LYS A 23 4.52 8.06 -15.01
C LYS A 23 5.60 7.44 -14.13
N ALA A 24 5.82 6.14 -14.30
CA ALA A 24 6.92 5.41 -13.68
C ALA A 24 8.24 6.15 -13.91
N GLY A 25 9.06 6.28 -12.86
CA GLY A 25 10.35 6.99 -12.91
C GLY A 25 10.28 8.51 -12.73
N SER A 26 9.09 9.11 -12.64
CA SER A 26 8.94 10.53 -12.26
C SER A 26 9.48 10.79 -10.84
N LEU A 27 9.82 12.05 -10.53
CA LEU A 27 10.31 12.44 -9.20
C LEU A 27 9.29 12.13 -8.10
N GLY A 28 8.00 12.37 -8.36
CA GLY A 28 6.91 12.04 -7.44
C GLY A 28 6.80 10.54 -7.18
N HIS A 29 6.90 9.73 -8.23
CA HIS A 29 6.93 8.28 -8.12
C HIS A 29 8.10 7.80 -7.26
N ARG A 30 9.32 8.31 -7.50
CA ARG A 30 10.51 7.95 -6.71
C ARG A 30 10.35 8.31 -5.22
N ARG A 31 9.97 9.55 -4.93
CA ARG A 31 9.75 10.01 -3.54
C ARG A 31 8.72 9.16 -2.80
N LYS A 32 7.60 8.83 -3.45
CA LYS A 32 6.58 7.97 -2.84
C LYS A 32 7.06 6.51 -2.72
N THR A 33 7.84 6.00 -3.67
CA THR A 33 8.46 4.68 -3.57
C THR A 33 9.36 4.59 -2.34
N ASP A 34 10.26 5.56 -2.17
CA ASP A 34 11.24 5.59 -1.08
C ASP A 34 10.53 5.74 0.27
N TRP A 35 9.54 6.64 0.35
CA TRP A 35 8.71 6.79 1.54
C TRP A 35 7.95 5.49 1.91
N LEU A 36 7.39 4.79 0.92
CA LEU A 36 6.71 3.51 1.16
C LEU A 36 7.71 2.44 1.67
N LYS A 37 8.90 2.34 1.06
CA LYS A 37 9.97 1.42 1.49
C LYS A 37 10.35 1.62 2.96
N GLU A 38 10.53 2.87 3.38
CA GLU A 38 10.83 3.22 4.77
C GLU A 38 9.70 2.84 5.72
N ARG A 39 8.43 2.91 5.29
CA ARG A 39 7.29 2.66 6.17
C ARG A 39 6.86 1.19 6.24
N TYR A 40 7.34 0.34 5.35
CA TYR A 40 7.11 -1.11 5.47
C TYR A 40 7.65 -1.68 6.78
N VAL A 41 8.78 -1.16 7.28
CA VAL A 41 9.35 -1.59 8.58
C VAL A 41 8.49 -1.16 9.77
N GLU A 42 7.72 -0.09 9.62
CA GLU A 42 6.77 0.39 10.63
C GLU A 42 5.44 -0.38 10.61
N GLY A 43 5.29 -1.36 9.72
CA GLY A 43 4.09 -2.17 9.60
C GLY A 43 3.05 -1.64 8.61
N LEU A 44 3.42 -0.62 7.79
CA LEU A 44 2.62 -0.25 6.63
C LEU A 44 2.57 -1.41 5.64
N ARG A 45 1.41 -1.59 5.04
CA ARG A 45 1.15 -2.56 3.98
C ARG A 45 0.46 -1.85 2.84
N PHE A 46 0.78 -2.32 1.65
CA PHE A 46 0.24 -1.81 0.41
C PHE A 46 -0.19 -3.03 -0.40
N LYS A 47 -1.32 -2.92 -1.09
CA LYS A 47 -1.79 -3.94 -2.03
C LYS A 47 -2.30 -3.26 -3.27
N VAL A 48 -2.09 -3.92 -4.41
CA VAL A 48 -2.52 -3.44 -5.73
C VAL A 48 -3.54 -4.40 -6.29
N LEU A 49 -4.62 -3.85 -6.84
CA LEU A 49 -5.55 -4.58 -7.67
C LEU A 49 -5.07 -4.48 -9.11
N ARG A 50 -4.68 -5.62 -9.69
CA ARG A 50 -4.18 -5.73 -11.06
C ARG A 50 -5.22 -6.42 -11.94
N SER A 51 -5.64 -5.73 -12.99
CA SER A 51 -6.38 -6.30 -14.11
C SER A 51 -5.41 -6.83 -15.17
N ARG A 52 -5.80 -7.89 -15.88
CA ARG A 52 -5.08 -8.37 -17.06
C ARG A 52 -5.06 -7.35 -18.21
N GLU A 53 -6.14 -6.60 -18.37
CA GLU A 53 -6.33 -5.67 -19.49
C GLU A 53 -5.73 -4.29 -19.18
N PHE A 54 -5.98 -3.76 -17.99
CA PHE A 54 -5.63 -2.38 -17.63
C PHE A 54 -4.43 -2.24 -16.68
N ARG A 55 -3.72 -3.33 -16.39
CA ARG A 55 -2.66 -3.42 -15.36
C ARG A 55 -3.19 -2.97 -14.00
N ASP A 56 -2.55 -2.02 -13.33
CA ASP A 56 -2.87 -1.64 -11.96
C ASP A 56 -4.06 -0.67 -11.97
N ILE A 57 -5.20 -1.13 -11.46
CA ILE A 57 -6.48 -0.40 -11.51
C ILE A 57 -6.91 0.17 -10.16
N GLY A 58 -6.26 -0.26 -9.08
CA GLY A 58 -6.61 0.17 -7.73
C GLY A 58 -5.52 -0.17 -6.73
N MET A 59 -5.54 0.51 -5.58
CA MET A 59 -4.59 0.28 -4.50
C MET A 59 -5.23 0.56 -3.15
N ILE A 60 -4.73 -0.13 -2.11
CA ILE A 60 -5.07 0.15 -0.72
C ILE A 60 -3.78 0.24 0.11
N GLU A 61 -3.71 1.28 0.94
CA GLU A 61 -2.67 1.50 1.93
C GLU A 61 -3.28 1.27 3.32
N TYR A 62 -2.65 0.44 4.15
CA TYR A 62 -3.12 0.18 5.50
C TYR A 62 -1.97 -0.11 6.45
N ALA A 63 -2.09 0.33 7.70
CA ALA A 63 -1.16 -0.01 8.77
C ALA A 63 -1.91 -0.82 9.82
N ARG A 64 -1.26 -1.85 10.38
CA ARG A 64 -1.82 -2.56 11.53
C ARG A 64 -1.79 -1.63 12.74
N GLY A 65 -2.95 -1.16 13.18
CA GLY A 65 -3.06 -0.45 14.45
C GLY A 65 -2.58 -1.33 15.60
N ARG A 66 -1.92 -0.73 16.59
CA ARG A 66 -1.70 -1.40 17.87
C ARG A 66 -3.05 -1.50 18.58
N PRO A 67 -3.41 -2.64 19.20
CA PRO A 67 -4.59 -2.69 20.05
C PRO A 67 -4.40 -1.65 21.16
N ARG A 68 -5.22 -0.59 21.18
CA ARG A 68 -5.29 0.26 22.36
C ARG A 68 -5.94 -0.59 23.45
N ARG A 69 -5.31 -0.73 24.61
CA ARG A 69 -6.06 -1.11 25.80
C ARG A 69 -7.18 -0.09 25.92
N GLN A 70 -8.41 -0.52 25.74
CA GLN A 70 -9.58 0.26 26.05
C GLN A 70 -9.55 0.39 27.58
N GLU A 71 -9.01 1.50 28.08
CA GLU A 71 -9.28 1.91 29.45
C GLU A 71 -10.80 2.08 29.49
N ARG A 72 -11.48 1.12 30.12
CA ARG A 72 -12.90 1.21 30.40
C ARG A 72 -13.11 2.55 31.09
N CYS A 73 -13.83 3.46 30.45
CA CYS A 73 -14.48 4.55 31.17
C CYS A 73 -15.39 3.88 32.19
N VAL A 74 -14.93 3.74 33.43
CA VAL A 74 -15.81 3.46 34.56
C VAL A 74 -16.50 4.79 34.81
N ALA A 75 -17.76 4.90 34.39
CA ALA A 75 -18.60 6.02 34.79
C ALA A 75 -18.65 6.02 36.33
N ALA A 76 -18.20 7.11 36.93
CA ALA A 76 -18.38 7.43 38.34
C ALA A 76 -19.79 8.00 38.57
#